data_AF-A0A9D7TUD4-F1
#
_entry.id   AF-A0A9D7TUD4-F1
#
_cell.length_a   1.000
_cell.length_b   1.000
_cell.length_c   1.000
_cell.angle_alpha   90.00
_cell.angle_beta   90.00
_cell.angle_gamma   90.00
#
_symmetry.space_group_name_H-M   'P 1'
#
loop_
_entity.id
_entity.type
_entity.pdbx_description
1 polymer ?
#
loop_
_entity_poly.entity_id
_entity_poly.type
_entity_poly.pdbx_seq_one_letter_code
_entity_poly.pdbx_strand_id
1 'polypeptide(L)' 'MTTIALYNLKGGVGKTASCVNFAYLAAADGFKTLLWDIDPQGSSSFYYKAKPKVHPGIKN' A
#
# COMPACT_ATOMS: atom_id res chain seq x y z
N MET A 1 9.31 -7.74 14.77
CA MET A 1 8.50 -7.24 13.63
C MET A 1 7.61 -6.14 14.16
N THR A 2 7.65 -4.96 13.57
CA THR A 2 6.84 -3.81 13.99
C THR A 2 5.71 -3.62 12.98
N THR A 3 4.46 -3.52 13.47
CA THR A 3 3.27 -3.34 12.62
C THR A 3 2.62 -2.00 12.94
N ILE A 4 2.36 -1.19 11.91
CA ILE A 4 1.76 0.14 12.04
C ILE A 4 0.56 0.20 11.09
N ALA A 5 -0.58 0.68 11.56
CA ALA A 5 -1.79 0.89 10.77
C ALA A 5 -2.20 2.36 10.82
N LEU A 6 -2.35 2.99 9.65
CA LEU A 6 -2.93 4.32 9.55
C LEU A 6 -4.41 4.22 9.21
N TYR A 7 -5.27 4.62 10.15
CA TYR A 7 -6.72 4.51 10.05
C TYR A 7 -7.41 5.84 10.37
N ASN A 8 -8.49 6.11 9.65
CA ASN A 8 -9.42 7.21 9.87
C ASN A 8 -10.71 6.93 9.08
N LEU A 9 -11.87 7.12 9.69
CA LEU A 9 -13.18 6.98 9.05
C LEU A 9 -13.39 7.95 7.89
N LYS A 10 -12.80 9.15 7.97
CA LYS A 10 -12.94 10.17 6.92
C LYS A 10 -12.07 9.82 5.70
N GLY A 11 -12.69 9.77 4.52
CA GLY A 11 -12.01 9.71 3.24
C GLY A 11 -11.28 11.02 2.91
N GLY A 12 -10.21 10.94 2.12
CA GLY A 12 -9.48 12.13 1.63
C GLY A 12 -8.52 12.80 2.63
N VAL A 13 -8.32 12.24 3.82
CA VAL A 13 -7.40 12.81 4.85
C VAL A 13 -5.93 12.42 4.65
N GLY A 14 -5.59 11.78 3.53
CA GLY A 14 -4.19 11.45 3.19
C GLY A 14 -3.65 10.12 3.75
N LYS A 15 -4.47 9.22 4.29
CA LYS A 15 -4.03 7.91 4.85
C LYS A 15 -3.09 7.14 3.92
N THR A 16 -3.54 6.89 2.68
CA THR A 16 -2.76 6.14 1.68
C THR A 16 -1.45 6.84 1.34
N ALA A 17 -1.49 8.17 1.13
CA ALA A 17 -0.31 8.96 0.84
C ALA A 17 0.72 8.86 1.98
N SER A 18 0.26 8.94 3.23
CA SER A 18 1.11 8.77 4.41
C SER A 18 1.68 7.35 4.51
N CYS A 19 0.87 6.30 4.30
CA CYS A 19 1.35 4.91 4.29
C CYS A 19 2.46 4.68 3.25
N VAL A 20 2.26 5.17 2.02
CA VAL A 20 3.21 5.02 0.91
C VAL A 20 4.53 5.73 1.21
N ASN A 21 4.47 6.99 1.66
CA ASN A 21 5.68 7.75 1.98
C ASN A 21 6.41 7.16 3.19
N PHE A 22 5.68 6.74 4.22
CA PHE A 22 6.28 6.11 5.40
C PHE A 22 6.97 4.80 5.04
N ALA A 23 6.33 3.96 4.21
CA ALA A 23 6.93 2.72 3.74
C ALA A 23 8.18 2.98 2.86
N TYR A 24 8.14 4.00 2.01
CA TYR A 24 9.29 4.40 1.19
C TYR A 24 10.47 4.85 2.05
N LEU A 25 10.25 5.73 3.03
CA LEU A 25 11.30 6.21 3.93
C LEU A 25 11.89 5.09 4.77
N ALA A 26 11.05 4.22 5.35
CA ALA A 26 11.52 3.05 6.09
C ALA A 26 12.37 2.10 5.21
N ALA A 27 11.95 1.86 3.97
CA ALA A 27 12.75 1.06 3.05
C ALA A 27 14.08 1.75 2.69
N ALA A 28 14.06 3.08 2.49
CA ALA A 28 15.25 3.87 2.19
C ALA A 28 16.27 3.86 3.35
N ASP A 29 15.78 3.81 4.59
CA ASP A 29 16.60 3.68 5.80
C ASP A 29 17.10 2.23 6.06
N GLY A 30 16.84 1.30 5.14
CA GLY A 30 17.35 -0.08 5.19
C GLY A 30 16.45 -1.08 5.92
N PHE A 31 15.24 -0.69 6.33
CA PHE A 31 14.29 -1.62 6.95
C PHE A 31 13.61 -2.51 5.92
N LYS A 32 13.50 -3.81 6.23
CA LYS A 32 12.63 -4.73 5.48
C LYS A 32 11.17 -4.30 5.66
N THR A 33 10.63 -3.63 4.66
CA THR A 33 9.34 -2.94 4.74
C THR A 33 8.30 -3.62 3.85
N LEU A 34 7.11 -3.87 4.41
CA LEU A 34 5.93 -4.35 3.71
C LEU A 34 4.83 -3.32 3.86
N LEU A 35 4.28 -2.86 2.73
CA LEU A 35 3.05 -2.08 2.72
C LEU A 35 1.89 -2.99 2.35
N TRP A 36 0.85 -3.01 3.18
CA TRP A 36 -0.37 -3.75 2.94
C TRP A 36 -1.54 -2.79 2.71
N ASP A 37 -2.13 -2.84 1.51
CA ASP A 37 -3.33 -2.08 1.17
C ASP A 37 -4.58 -2.90 1.49
N ILE A 38 -5.44 -2.36 2.36
CA ILE A 38 -6.70 -2.97 2.80
C ILE A 38 -7.89 -2.15 2.28
N ASP A 39 -7.64 -1.07 1.54
CA ASP A 39 -8.69 -0.34 0.84
C ASP A 39 -9.12 -1.13 -0.42
N PRO A 40 -10.40 -1.52 -0.57
CA PRO A 40 -10.88 -2.19 -1.77
C PRO A 40 -10.60 -1.42 -3.08
N GLN A 41 -10.38 -0.11 -3.02
CA GLN A 41 -10.02 0.70 -4.18
C GLN A 41 -8.56 0.52 -4.63
N GLY A 42 -7.72 -0.15 -3.83
CA GLY A 42 -6.32 -0.43 -4.18
C GLY A 42 -5.48 0.82 -4.39
N SER A 43 -5.76 1.89 -3.65
CA SER A 43 -5.14 3.21 -3.82
C SER A 43 -3.61 3.17 -3.72
N SER A 44 -3.03 2.31 -2.88
CA SER A 44 -1.57 2.17 -2.77
C SER A 44 -0.98 1.51 -4.02
N SER A 45 -1.68 0.53 -4.60
CA SER A 45 -1.26 -0.11 -5.84
C SER A 45 -1.23 0.89 -7.00
N PHE A 46 -2.18 1.84 -7.02
CA PHE A 46 -2.18 2.95 -7.98
C PHE A 46 -0.93 3.84 -7.82
N TYR A 47 -0.56 4.22 -6.59
CA TYR A 47 0.66 5.01 -6.31
C TYR A 47 1.93 4.33 -6.86
N TYR A 48 2.07 3.02 -6.64
CA TYR A 48 3.22 2.26 -7.12
C TYR A 48 3.14 1.86 -8.60
N LYS A 49 2.06 2.22 -9.31
CA LYS A 49 1.76 1.74 -10.67
C LYS A 49 1.89 0.20 -10.76
N ALA A 50 1.48 -0.48 -9.68
CA ALA A 50 1.60 -1.92 -9.58
C ALA A 50 0.71 -2.59 -10.62
N LYS A 51 1.28 -3.47 -11.43
CA LYS A 51 0.50 -4.27 -12.37
C LYS A 51 -0.16 -5.42 -11.61
N PRO A 52 -1.48 -5.66 -11.76
CA PRO A 52 -2.10 -6.82 -11.18
C PRO A 52 -1.43 -8.08 -11.74
N LYS A 53 -1.03 -8.99 -10.86
CA LYS A 53 -0.57 -10.32 -11.27
C LYS A 53 -1.80 -11.13 -11.64
N VAL A 54 -2.09 -11.21 -12.94
CA VAL A 54 -3.12 -12.11 -13.45
C VAL A 54 -2.62 -13.54 -13.24
N HIS A 55 -3.33 -14.35 -12.47
CA HIS A 55 -3.01 -15.77 -12.35
C HIS A 55 -3.37 -16.45 -13.70
N PRO A 56 -2.50 -17.29 -14.29
CA PRO A 56 -2.70 -17.83 -15.65
C PRO A 56 -3.98 -18.66 -15.90
N GLY A 57 -4.81 -18.89 -14.87
CA GLY A 57 -5.98 -19.77 -14.93
C GLY A 57 -7.35 -19.08 -15.02
N ILE A 58 -7.44 -17.76 -14.88
CA ILE A 58 -8.72 -17.04 -15.00
C ILE A 58 -8.78 -16.46 -16.41
N LYS A 59 -9.26 -17.27 -17.36
CA LYS A 59 -9.71 -16.80 -18.67
C LYS A 59 -11.06 -16.11 -18.48
N ASN A 60 -11.18 -14.87 -18.97
CA ASN A 60 -12.47 -14.22 -19.17
C ASN A 60 -13.36 -15.04 -20.11
#